data_AF-A0A519HIY9-F1
#
_entry.id   AF-A0A519HIY9-F1
#
_cell.length_a   1.000
_cell.length_b   1.000
_cell.length_c   1.000
_cell.angle_alpha   90.00
_cell.angle_beta   90.00
_cell.angle_gamma   90.00
#
_symmetry.space_group_name_H-M   'P 1'
#
loop_
_entity.id
_entity.type
_entity.pdbx_description
1 polymer ?
#
loop_
_entity_poly.entity_id
_entity_poly.type
_entity_poly.pdbx_seq_one_letter_code
_entity_poly.pdbx_strand_id
1 'polypeptide(L)' 'MNSSERLEALLDLADPERTDTPEATRQLRVLGLVESVGKNGNRLSNAGWGELGEHGRKFRPRD' A
#
# COMPACT_ATOMS: atom_id res chain seq x y z
N MET A 1 10.24 -4.42 7.29
CA MET A 1 8.89 -3.86 7.39
C MET A 1 7.96 -4.81 8.14
N ASN A 2 7.44 -4.36 9.28
CA ASN A 2 6.36 -4.99 10.04
C ASN A 2 4.98 -4.63 9.44
N SER A 3 3.90 -5.17 10.01
CA SER A 3 2.54 -4.96 9.47
C SER A 3 2.05 -3.50 9.54
N SER A 4 2.41 -2.76 10.60
CA SER A 4 2.03 -1.34 10.72
C SER A 4 2.80 -0.46 9.75
N GLU A 5 4.12 -0.68 9.64
CA GLU A 5 4.96 0.00 8.64
C GLU A 5 4.48 -0.26 7.21
N ARG A 6 3.98 -1.48 6.95
CA ARG A 6 3.41 -1.85 5.65
C ARG A 6 2.12 -1.13 5.37
N LEU A 7 1.22 -1.05 6.34
CA LEU A 7 -0.03 -0.30 6.21
C LEU A 7 0.25 1.16 5.88
N GLU A 8 1.14 1.81 6.63
CA GLU A 8 1.51 3.22 6.38
C GLU A 8 2.07 3.41 4.98
N ALA A 9 2.97 2.53 4.53
CA ALA A 9 3.54 2.61 3.19
C ALA A 9 2.50 2.40 2.08
N LEU A 10 1.51 1.52 2.30
CA LEU A 10 0.39 1.33 1.37
C LEU A 10 -0.52 2.57 1.32
N LEU A 11 -0.75 3.21 2.47
CA LEU A 11 -1.51 4.47 2.55
C LEU A 11 -0.77 5.61 1.87
N ASP A 12 0.54 5.72 2.07
CA ASP A 12 1.38 6.74 1.43
C ASP A 12 1.35 6.65 -0.09
N LEU A 13 1.19 5.45 -0.66
CA LEU A 13 1.06 5.26 -2.10
C LEU A 13 -0.38 5.39 -2.62
N ALA A 14 -1.38 5.08 -1.78
CA ALA A 14 -2.80 5.17 -2.15
C ALA A 14 -3.30 6.62 -2.20
N ASP A 15 -2.76 7.46 -1.32
CA ASP A 15 -3.20 8.84 -1.12
C ASP A 15 -2.24 9.82 -1.81
N PRO A 16 -2.70 10.57 -2.83
CA PRO A 16 -1.86 11.53 -3.54
C PRO A 16 -1.41 12.71 -2.68
N GLU A 17 -2.01 12.95 -1.53
CA GLU A 17 -1.59 13.99 -0.59
C GLU A 17 -0.46 13.52 0.35
N ARG A 18 -0.14 12.22 0.33
CA ARG A 18 0.92 11.62 1.14
C ARG A 18 2.19 11.45 0.33
N THR A 19 3.33 11.42 1.02
CA THR A 19 4.64 11.23 0.39
C THR A 19 5.07 9.78 0.55
N ASP A 20 5.22 9.07 -0.57
CA ASP A 20 5.81 7.74 -0.53
C ASP A 20 7.33 7.81 -0.28
N THR A 21 7.86 6.80 0.41
CA THR A 21 9.31 6.66 0.57
C THR A 21 9.85 5.62 -0.41
N PRO A 22 10.93 5.92 -1.16
CA PRO A 22 11.46 5.01 -2.17
C PRO A 22 11.81 3.61 -1.62
N GLU A 23 12.29 3.56 -0.38
CA GLU A 23 12.64 2.30 0.28
C GLU A 23 11.39 1.48 0.65
N ALA A 24 10.34 2.12 1.19
CA ALA A 24 9.10 1.41 1.48
C ALA A 24 8.41 0.93 0.19
N THR A 25 8.38 1.77 -0.84
CA THR A 25 7.85 1.41 -2.16
C THR A 25 8.62 0.24 -2.79
N ARG A 26 9.94 0.19 -2.61
CA ARG A 26 10.77 -0.97 -3.02
C ARG A 26 10.40 -2.24 -2.26
N GLN A 27 10.20 -2.14 -0.94
CA GLN A 27 9.82 -3.29 -0.13
C GLN A 27 8.41 -3.79 -0.48
N LEU A 28 7.45 -2.90 -0.71
CA LEU A 28 6.10 -3.26 -1.16
C LEU A 28 6.10 -3.94 -2.55
N ARG A 29 7.00 -3.50 -3.44
CA ARG A 29 7.20 -4.15 -4.75
C ARG A 29 7.74 -5.58 -4.61
N VAL A 30 8.69 -5.81 -3.70
CA VAL A 30 9.21 -7.16 -3.40
C VAL A 30 8.10 -8.08 -2.88
N LEU A 31 7.14 -7.53 -2.13
CA LEU A 31 5.97 -8.25 -1.62
C LEU A 31 4.86 -8.45 -2.67
N GLY A 32 5.00 -7.90 -3.88
CA GLY A 32 3.96 -7.97 -4.93
C GLY A 32 2.73 -7.09 -4.64
N LEU A 33 2.83 -6.17 -3.68
CA LEU A 33 1.75 -5.25 -3.31
C LEU A 33 1.71 -3.99 -4.18
N VAL A 34 2.79 -3.73 -4.91
CA VAL A 34 2.97 -2.55 -5.78
C VAL A 34 3.53 -2.97 -7.13
N GLU A 35 3.02 -2.34 -8.19
CA GLU A 35 3.46 -2.50 -9.57
C GLU A 35 4.06 -1.19 -10.11
N SER A 36 5.05 -1.29 -11.01
CA SER A 36 5.54 -0.14 -11.78
C SER A 36 4.60 0.19 -12.92
N VAL A 37 4.26 1.46 -13.06
CA VAL A 37 3.51 2.01 -14.18
C VAL A 37 4.44 2.98 -14.92
N GLY A 38 5.03 2.50 -16.02
CA GLY A 38 5.97 3.31 -16.82
C GLY A 38 7.31 3.57 -16.12
N LYS A 39 8.01 4.64 -16.54
CA LYS A 39 9.39 4.92 -16.09
C LYS A 39 9.49 5.33 -14.61
N ASN A 40 8.52 6.08 -14.09
CA ASN A 40 8.59 6.65 -12.74
C ASN A 40 7.30 6.45 -11.91
N GLY A 41 6.30 5.75 -12.43
CA GLY A 41 5.04 5.54 -11.71
C GLY A 41 5.04 4.27 -10.87
N ASN A 42 4.43 4.34 -9.70
CA ASN A 42 4.12 3.20 -8.85
C ASN A 42 2.61 3.19 -8.60
N ARG A 43 1.98 2.03 -8.62
CA ARG A 43 0.59 1.87 -8.20
C ARG A 43 0.44 0.63 -7.34
N LEU A 44 -0.58 0.63 -6.50
CA LEU A 44 -0.99 -0.58 -5.78
C LEU A 44 -1.44 -1.67 -6.76
N SER A 45 -1.00 -2.90 -6.49
CA SER A 45 -1.53 -4.10 -7.15
C SER A 45 -2.91 -4.46 -6.57
N ASN A 46 -3.60 -5.42 -7.18
CA ASN A 46 -4.83 -5.98 -6.60
C ASN A 46 -4.59 -6.53 -5.17
N ALA A 47 -3.42 -7.11 -4.91
CA ALA A 47 -3.05 -7.60 -3.59
C ALA A 47 -2.84 -6.44 -2.60
N GLY A 48 -2.21 -5.34 -3.03
CA GLY A 48 -2.06 -4.12 -2.22
C GLY A 48 -3.41 -3.52 -1.81
N TRP A 49 -4.34 -3.39 -2.75
CA TRP A 49 -5.72 -2.97 -2.45
C TRP A 49 -6.44 -3.95 -1.51
N GLY A 50 -6.22 -5.25 -1.68
CA GLY A 50 -6.75 -6.27 -0.79
C GLY A 50 -6.27 -6.13 0.65
N GLU A 51 -4.97 -5.88 0.85
CA GLU A 51 -4.37 -5.73 2.19
C GLU A 51 -4.92 -4.49 2.92
N LEU A 52 -5.04 -3.36 2.20
CA LEU A 52 -5.71 -2.14 2.70
C LEU A 52 -7.17 -2.42 3.09
N GLY A 53 -7.91 -3.10 2.22
CA GLY A 53 -9.32 -3.44 2.46
C GLY A 53 -9.50 -4.36 3.67
N GLU A 54 -8.61 -5.33 3.88
CA GLU A 54 -8.64 -6.21 5.05
C GLU A 54 -8.44 -5.43 6.35
N HIS A 55 -7.52 -4.46 6.36
CA HIS A 55 -7.32 -3.59 7.52
C HIS A 55 -8.53 -2.69 7.78
N GLY A 56 -9.13 -2.12 6.73
CA GLY A 56 -10.35 -1.31 6.85
C GLY A 56 -11.56 -2.07 7.37
N ARG A 57 -11.71 -3.36 7.04
CA ARG A 57 -12.82 -4.20 7.53
C ARG A 57 -12.85 -4.34 9.05
N LYS A 58 -11.70 -4.26 9.73
CA LYS A 58 -11.64 -4.30 11.21
C LYS A 58 -12.40 -3.13 11.87
N PHE A 59 -12.60 -2.05 11.12
CA PHE A 59 -13.30 -0.84 11.57
C PHE A 59 -14.75 -0.76 11.08
N ARG A 60 -15.25 -1.76 10.33
CA ARG A 60 -16.67 -1.78 9.96
C ARG A 60 -17.50 -2.04 11.22
N PRO A 61 -18.47 -1.17 11.56
CA PRO A 61 -19.46 -1.52 12.56
C PRO A 61 -20.23 -2.76 12.06
N ARG A 62 -20.41 -3.72 12.96
CA ARG A 62 -21.36 -4.81 12.77
C ARG A 62 -22.74 -4.16 12.88
N ASP A 63 -23.40 -3.99 11.74
CA ASP A 63 -24.84 -3.75 11.71
C ASP A 63 -25.58 -4.98 12.26
#